data_AF-A0A2P4R4Y4-F1
#
_entry.id   AF-A0A2P4R4Y4-F1
#
_cell.length_a   1.000
_cell.length_b   1.000
_cell.length_c   1.000
_cell.angle_alpha   90.00
_cell.angle_beta   90.00
_cell.angle_gamma   90.00
#
_symmetry.space_group_name_H-M   'P 1'
#
loop_
_entity.id
_entity.type
_entity.pdbx_description
1 polymer ?
#
loop_
_entity_poly.entity_id
_entity_poly.type
_entity_poly.pdbx_seq_one_letter_code
_entity_poly.pdbx_strand_id
1 'polypeptide(L)'
;MINRGDGVDIQAFVDKRKKLGLSQKELSSGICTQATLSKFENNGKIPSLKILIQLCNRLGLSLDSIIGVKDSKSQQVVKKMNEAEFNLIIQEYQDSWKIIKSINLEDLEDDREALIQYYYLKGYLNVLDDGDLFDAVFDFNRILSELDSRGETIFTFLSYVGMGMVYAKQGDDKKSEYYFSKVFSNIYTMSIDDVSKIWRYINIIFYCSIYYSERNDLESANALLNYGVKVCSENHVTYYIARIYAQLAINENRINGNSKKVQDFMNKALVFSEFNQNKKEIKVIKRWVADNKL
;
A
#
# COMPACT_ATOMS: atom_id res chain seq x y z
N MET A 1 31.16 8.69 19.84
CA MET A 1 31.03 9.96 19.11
C MET A 1 31.33 9.67 17.65
N ILE A 2 30.30 9.65 16.78
CA ILE A 2 30.46 9.33 15.36
C ILE A 2 30.72 10.64 14.61
N ASN A 3 31.85 10.73 13.92
CA ASN A 3 32.24 11.89 13.11
C ASN A 3 31.22 12.14 11.99
N ARG A 4 30.56 13.30 12.02
CA ARG A 4 29.52 13.73 11.06
C ARG A 4 30.09 14.24 9.71
N GLY A 5 31.17 13.65 9.20
CA GLY A 5 31.90 14.14 8.02
C GLY A 5 31.88 13.24 6.78
N ASP A 6 31.84 11.91 6.96
CA ASP A 6 32.23 10.97 5.90
C ASP A 6 31.06 10.33 5.11
N GLY A 7 29.82 10.79 5.31
CA GLY A 7 28.63 10.15 4.74
C GLY A 7 28.10 10.76 3.45
N VAL A 8 28.38 12.02 3.13
CA VAL A 8 27.60 12.75 2.12
C VAL A 8 28.14 12.56 0.69
N ASP A 9 27.37 11.94 -0.19
CA ASP A 9 27.59 11.86 -1.64
C ASP A 9 27.34 13.21 -2.33
N ILE A 10 28.31 14.10 -2.17
CA ILE A 10 28.32 15.44 -2.77
C ILE A 10 28.29 15.34 -4.31
N GLN A 11 28.86 14.28 -4.89
CA GLN A 11 28.92 14.12 -6.34
C GLN A 11 27.52 13.89 -6.92
N ALA A 12 26.72 13.01 -6.31
CA ALA A 12 25.32 12.80 -6.70
C ALA A 12 24.48 14.08 -6.60
N PHE A 13 24.70 14.88 -5.55
CA PHE A 13 24.07 16.19 -5.39
C PHE A 13 24.42 17.15 -6.55
N VAL A 14 25.72 17.26 -6.88
CA VAL A 14 26.22 18.13 -7.96
C VAL A 14 25.68 17.68 -9.31
N ASP A 15 25.66 16.38 -9.58
CA ASP A 15 25.19 15.81 -10.84
C ASP A 15 23.69 16.04 -11.03
N LYS A 16 22.88 15.90 -9.97
CA LYS A 16 21.46 16.24 -10.03
C LYS A 16 21.24 17.73 -10.32
N ARG A 17 21.98 18.63 -9.66
CA ARG A 17 21.89 20.08 -9.95
C ARG A 17 22.20 20.36 -11.42
N LYS A 18 23.28 19.80 -11.95
CA LYS A 18 23.68 19.96 -13.36
C LYS A 18 22.63 19.37 -14.31
N LYS A 19 22.05 18.21 -13.98
CA LYS A 19 20.97 17.59 -14.76
C LYS A 19 19.70 18.46 -14.82
N LEU A 20 19.42 19.21 -13.76
CA LEU A 20 18.32 20.18 -13.73
C LEU A 20 18.68 21.54 -14.36
N GLY A 21 19.92 21.72 -14.84
CA GLY A 21 20.37 22.96 -15.48
C GLY A 21 20.52 24.16 -14.53
N LEU A 22 20.48 23.94 -13.21
CA LEU A 22 20.50 25.02 -12.22
C LEU A 22 21.94 25.51 -11.96
N SER A 23 22.15 26.81 -11.98
CA SER A 23 23.36 27.43 -11.44
C SER A 23 23.39 27.36 -9.91
N GLN A 24 24.58 27.49 -9.31
CA GLN A 24 24.71 27.57 -7.85
C GLN A 24 23.94 28.78 -7.28
N LYS A 25 23.86 29.88 -8.03
CA LYS A 25 23.11 31.08 -7.62
C LYS A 25 21.61 30.80 -7.56
N GLU A 26 21.07 30.10 -8.56
CA GLU A 26 19.66 29.72 -8.61
C GLU A 26 19.32 28.71 -7.52
N LEU A 27 20.14 27.66 -7.35
CA LEU A 27 19.89 26.64 -6.34
C LEU A 27 19.95 27.23 -4.91
N SER A 28 20.89 28.13 -4.64
CA SER A 28 21.07 28.73 -3.30
C SER A 28 20.05 29.84 -2.97
N SER A 29 19.35 30.38 -3.97
CA SER A 29 18.45 31.54 -3.81
C SER A 29 17.37 31.34 -2.73
N GLY A 30 17.34 32.20 -1.70
CA GLY A 30 16.38 32.08 -0.59
C GLY A 30 16.63 30.90 0.37
N ILE A 31 17.78 30.21 0.25
CA ILE A 31 18.18 29.12 1.15
C ILE A 31 19.50 29.46 1.86
N CYS A 32 20.55 29.78 1.10
CA CYS A 32 21.87 30.13 1.64
C CYS A 32 22.63 31.05 0.67
N THR A 33 23.85 31.46 1.02
CA THR A 33 24.70 32.21 0.08
C THR A 33 25.26 31.28 -1.00
N GLN A 34 25.52 31.81 -2.20
CA GLN A 34 26.23 31.07 -3.25
C GLN A 34 27.59 30.55 -2.75
N ALA A 35 28.29 31.33 -1.92
CA ALA A 35 29.57 30.94 -1.32
C ALA A 35 29.42 29.73 -0.38
N THR A 36 28.31 29.62 0.36
CA THR A 36 28.01 28.46 1.20
C THR A 36 27.83 27.21 0.35
N LEU A 37 27.04 27.30 -0.74
CA LEU A 37 26.83 26.20 -1.66
C LEU A 37 28.13 25.79 -2.39
N SER A 38 28.94 26.76 -2.83
CA SER A 38 30.22 26.48 -3.48
C SER A 38 31.20 25.76 -2.54
N LYS A 39 31.27 26.15 -1.26
CA LYS A 39 32.10 25.45 -0.26
C LYS A 39 31.63 24.02 0.02
N PHE A 40 30.32 23.78 -0.06
CA PHE A 40 29.76 22.43 0.03
C PHE A 40 30.14 21.60 -1.20
N GLU A 41 29.88 22.09 -2.41
CA GLU A 41 30.12 21.35 -3.67
C GLU A 41 31.61 21.09 -3.94
N ASN A 42 32.50 22.05 -3.64
CA ASN A 42 33.91 21.97 -4.02
C ASN A 42 34.84 21.51 -2.89
N ASN A 43 34.51 21.87 -1.63
CA ASN A 43 35.43 21.68 -0.50
C ASN A 43 34.85 20.74 0.56
N GLY A 44 33.69 20.12 0.30
CA GLY A 44 33.03 19.19 1.22
C GLY A 44 32.58 19.81 2.54
N LYS A 45 32.49 21.15 2.64
CA LYS A 45 32.05 21.81 3.87
C LYS A 45 30.53 21.67 4.01
N ILE A 46 30.10 20.70 4.80
CA ILE A 46 28.69 20.41 5.04
C ILE A 46 28.01 21.63 5.70
N PRO A 47 26.94 22.19 5.09
CA PRO A 47 26.17 23.28 5.69
C PRO A 47 25.30 22.75 6.85
N SER A 48 24.53 23.61 7.51
CA SER A 48 23.60 23.13 8.53
C SER A 48 22.57 22.16 7.92
N LEU A 49 22.11 21.20 8.71
CA LEU A 49 21.11 20.21 8.29
C LEU A 49 19.87 20.86 7.66
N LYS A 50 19.42 21.99 8.22
CA LYS A 50 18.30 22.79 7.70
C LYS A 50 18.57 23.28 6.27
N ILE A 51 19.77 23.82 6.00
CA ILE A 51 20.16 24.29 4.67
C ILE A 51 20.26 23.09 3.72
N LEU A 52 20.86 21.99 4.16
CA LEU A 52 21.03 20.79 3.35
C LEU A 52 19.67 20.23 2.90
N ILE A 53 18.72 20.04 3.83
CA ILE A 53 17.34 19.58 3.51
C ILE A 53 16.67 20.51 2.49
N GLN A 54 16.75 21.82 2.68
CA GLN A 54 16.13 22.78 1.75
C GLN A 54 16.72 22.69 0.33
N LEU A 55 18.05 22.51 0.23
CA LEU A 55 18.71 22.31 -1.06
C LEU A 55 18.31 20.96 -1.69
N CYS A 56 18.25 19.88 -0.90
CA CYS A 56 17.81 18.56 -1.36
C CYS A 56 16.39 18.61 -1.93
N ASN A 57 15.46 19.21 -1.18
CA ASN A 57 14.06 19.37 -1.59
C ASN A 57 13.95 20.13 -2.91
N ARG A 58 14.76 21.19 -3.11
CA ARG A 58 14.77 21.94 -4.38
C ARG A 58 15.29 21.13 -5.57
N LEU A 59 16.18 20.17 -5.32
CA LEU A 59 16.67 19.24 -6.34
C LEU A 59 15.76 18.01 -6.53
N GLY A 60 14.70 17.87 -5.73
CA GLY A 60 13.88 16.66 -5.69
C GLY A 60 14.66 15.43 -5.23
N LEU A 61 15.60 15.62 -4.30
CA LEU A 61 16.37 14.55 -3.66
C LEU A 61 15.90 14.39 -2.20
N SER A 62 15.84 13.16 -1.71
CA SER A 62 15.75 12.92 -0.27
C SER A 62 17.12 13.11 0.36
N LEU A 63 17.14 13.58 1.61
CA LEU A 63 18.39 13.71 2.36
C LEU A 63 19.14 12.36 2.44
N ASP A 64 18.40 11.26 2.61
CA ASP A 64 18.94 9.91 2.69
C ASP A 64 19.70 9.50 1.42
N SER A 65 19.22 9.91 0.24
CA SER A 65 19.88 9.63 -1.04
C SER A 65 21.24 10.31 -1.19
N ILE A 66 21.49 11.39 -0.44
CA ILE A 66 22.72 12.17 -0.50
C ILE A 66 23.63 11.87 0.70
N ILE A 67 23.13 11.32 1.81
CA ILE A 67 23.96 10.92 2.97
C ILE A 67 24.62 9.55 2.75
N GLY A 68 24.71 9.06 1.50
CA GLY A 68 25.50 7.87 1.17
C GLY A 68 25.06 6.61 1.94
N VAL A 69 23.85 6.64 2.52
CA VAL A 69 23.19 5.45 3.03
C VAL A 69 22.79 4.68 1.79
N LYS A 70 23.70 3.84 1.28
CA LYS A 70 23.29 2.78 0.36
C LYS A 70 22.13 2.09 1.06
N ASP A 71 20.99 2.04 0.38
CA ASP A 71 19.82 1.33 0.92
C ASP A 71 20.34 -0.01 1.43
N SER A 72 20.04 -0.34 2.70
CA SER A 72 20.29 -1.68 3.19
C SER A 72 19.66 -2.67 2.22
N LYS A 73 20.17 -3.90 2.17
CA LYS A 73 19.52 -4.92 1.35
C LYS A 73 18.03 -5.04 1.68
N SER A 74 17.67 -4.93 2.97
CA SER A 74 16.28 -4.90 3.42
C SER A 74 15.49 -3.74 2.81
N GLN A 75 16.03 -2.51 2.77
CA GLN A 75 15.37 -1.35 2.17
C GLN A 75 15.13 -1.53 0.66
N GLN A 76 16.06 -2.16 -0.06
CA GLN A 76 15.87 -2.48 -1.48
C GLN A 76 14.76 -3.53 -1.67
N VAL A 77 14.71 -4.55 -0.81
CA VAL A 77 13.66 -5.56 -0.82
C VAL A 77 12.30 -4.94 -0.47
N VAL A 78 12.23 -4.05 0.52
CA VAL A 78 11.00 -3.31 0.88
C VAL A 78 10.47 -2.48 -0.28
N LYS A 79 11.34 -1.79 -1.05
CA LYS A 79 10.91 -1.06 -2.26
C LYS A 79 10.24 -1.99 -3.28
N LYS A 80 10.79 -3.17 -3.50
CA LYS A 80 10.16 -4.19 -4.36
C LYS A 80 8.85 -4.69 -3.76
N MET A 81 8.79 -4.94 -2.45
CA MET A 81 7.55 -5.37 -1.78
C MET A 81 6.44 -4.32 -1.86
N ASN A 82 6.77 -3.03 -1.82
CA ASN A 82 5.79 -1.96 -2.03
C ASN A 82 5.20 -1.98 -3.45
N GLU A 83 6.01 -2.34 -4.46
CA GLU A 83 5.53 -2.59 -5.82
C GLU A 83 4.63 -3.84 -5.88
N ALA A 84 5.02 -4.93 -5.22
CA ALA A 84 4.19 -6.13 -5.12
C ALA A 84 2.86 -5.87 -4.41
N GLU A 85 2.87 -5.03 -3.36
CA GLU A 85 1.68 -4.59 -2.64
C GLU A 85 0.78 -3.75 -3.55
N PHE A 86 1.35 -2.81 -4.32
CA PHE A 86 0.58 -2.05 -5.30
C PHE A 86 -0.06 -2.96 -6.36
N ASN A 87 0.69 -3.91 -6.90
CA ASN A 87 0.19 -4.89 -7.86
C ASN A 87 -0.97 -5.73 -7.28
N LEU A 88 -0.94 -6.06 -5.98
CA LEU A 88 -2.03 -6.72 -5.28
C LEU A 88 -3.32 -5.87 -5.27
N ILE A 89 -3.20 -4.55 -5.12
CA ILE A 89 -4.33 -3.60 -5.14
C ILE A 89 -5.02 -3.61 -6.50
N ILE A 90 -4.23 -3.52 -7.57
CA ILE A 90 -4.72 -3.46 -8.95
C ILE A 90 -4.98 -4.85 -9.56
N GLN A 91 -4.85 -5.90 -8.76
CA GLN A 91 -5.09 -7.30 -9.12
C GLN A 91 -4.06 -7.91 -10.09
N GLU A 92 -2.86 -7.35 -10.23
CA GLU A 92 -1.77 -7.90 -11.04
C GLU A 92 -0.95 -8.94 -10.26
N TYR A 93 -1.62 -9.99 -9.77
CA TYR A 93 -1.04 -10.98 -8.85
C TYR A 93 0.18 -11.70 -9.40
N GLN A 94 0.23 -11.94 -10.71
CA GLN A 94 1.36 -12.61 -11.37
C GLN A 94 2.65 -11.80 -11.25
N ASP A 95 2.57 -10.47 -11.32
CA ASP A 95 3.73 -9.59 -11.16
C ASP A 95 4.14 -9.48 -9.69
N SER A 96 3.17 -9.45 -8.76
CA SER A 96 3.45 -9.59 -7.33
C SER A 96 4.18 -10.91 -7.02
N TRP A 97 3.74 -12.03 -7.59
CA TRP A 97 4.39 -13.34 -7.39
C TRP A 97 5.83 -13.36 -7.92
N LYS A 98 6.12 -12.75 -9.07
CA LYS A 98 7.49 -12.63 -9.59
C LYS A 98 8.39 -11.91 -8.60
N ILE A 99 7.88 -10.82 -8.00
CA ILE A 99 8.62 -10.07 -7.00
C ILE A 99 8.85 -10.94 -5.75
N ILE A 100 7.79 -11.49 -5.16
CA ILE A 100 7.88 -12.27 -3.91
C ILE A 100 8.81 -13.48 -4.07
N LYS A 101 8.74 -14.20 -5.19
CA LYS A 101 9.62 -15.35 -5.47
C LYS A 101 11.09 -14.98 -5.71
N SER A 102 11.38 -13.71 -5.99
CA SER A 102 12.76 -13.22 -6.21
C SER A 102 13.46 -12.76 -4.92
N ILE A 103 12.74 -12.70 -3.80
CA ILE A 103 13.27 -12.20 -2.53
C ILE A 103 14.11 -13.29 -1.86
N ASN A 104 15.34 -12.95 -1.47
CA ASN A 104 16.12 -13.75 -0.53
C ASN A 104 15.76 -13.32 0.90
N LEU A 105 15.30 -14.27 1.72
CA LEU A 105 14.90 -14.00 3.11
C LEU A 105 16.07 -13.59 4.00
N GLU A 106 17.30 -14.00 3.68
CA GLU A 106 18.53 -13.58 4.38
C GLU A 106 18.71 -12.05 4.34
N ASP A 107 18.22 -11.40 3.29
CA ASP A 107 18.31 -9.94 3.15
C ASP A 107 17.31 -9.20 4.07
N LEU A 108 16.44 -9.94 4.79
CA LEU A 108 15.42 -9.44 5.71
C LEU A 108 15.63 -9.86 7.18
N GLU A 109 16.62 -10.70 7.50
CA GLU A 109 16.76 -11.31 8.83
C GLU A 109 16.79 -10.31 9.99
N ASP A 110 17.47 -9.18 9.80
CA ASP A 110 17.59 -8.12 10.81
C ASP A 110 16.46 -7.07 10.75
N ASP A 111 15.50 -7.24 9.84
CA ASP A 111 14.41 -6.30 9.58
C ASP A 111 13.04 -6.97 9.81
N ARG A 112 12.62 -6.96 11.07
CA ARG A 112 11.36 -7.56 11.52
C ARG A 112 10.13 -7.03 10.77
N GLU A 113 10.06 -5.72 10.49
CA GLU A 113 8.91 -5.14 9.79
C GLU A 113 8.89 -5.57 8.32
N ALA A 114 10.05 -5.65 7.67
CA ALA A 114 10.15 -6.18 6.30
C ALA A 114 9.77 -7.67 6.23
N LEU A 115 10.17 -8.49 7.22
CA LEU A 115 9.72 -9.89 7.31
C LEU A 115 8.20 -9.99 7.45
N ILE A 116 7.58 -9.17 8.29
CA ILE A 116 6.12 -9.14 8.43
C ILE A 116 5.47 -8.78 7.08
N GLN A 117 5.97 -7.76 6.39
CA GLN A 117 5.44 -7.37 5.08
C GLN A 117 5.54 -8.51 4.05
N TYR A 118 6.67 -9.24 4.05
CA TYR A 118 6.87 -10.40 3.17
C TYR A 118 5.80 -11.47 3.40
N TYR A 119 5.62 -11.93 4.64
CA TYR A 119 4.65 -12.97 4.96
C TYR A 119 3.21 -12.53 4.71
N TYR A 120 2.90 -11.26 4.97
CA TYR A 120 1.58 -10.69 4.67
C TYR A 120 1.30 -10.76 3.16
N LEU A 121 2.22 -10.30 2.33
CA LEU A 121 2.05 -10.30 0.87
C LEU A 121 1.94 -11.72 0.32
N LYS A 122 2.81 -12.62 0.78
CA LYS A 122 2.78 -14.03 0.36
C LYS A 122 1.47 -14.71 0.75
N GLY A 123 0.99 -14.49 1.98
CA GLY A 123 -0.28 -15.02 2.45
C GLY A 123 -1.46 -14.50 1.62
N TYR A 124 -1.53 -13.19 1.36
CA TYR A 124 -2.60 -12.61 0.54
C TYR A 124 -2.57 -13.12 -0.90
N LEU A 125 -1.39 -13.29 -1.50
CA LEU A 125 -1.27 -13.83 -2.85
C LEU A 125 -1.76 -15.28 -2.94
N ASN A 126 -1.42 -16.12 -1.96
CA ASN A 126 -1.95 -17.49 -1.89
C ASN A 126 -3.48 -17.50 -1.81
N VAL A 127 -4.09 -16.59 -1.05
CA VAL A 127 -5.55 -16.52 -0.93
C VAL A 127 -6.22 -15.96 -2.19
N LEU A 128 -5.66 -14.89 -2.77
CA LEU A 128 -6.31 -14.11 -3.84
C LEU A 128 -6.09 -14.67 -5.24
N ASP A 129 -5.01 -15.42 -5.46
CA ASP A 129 -4.62 -15.97 -6.76
C ASP A 129 -4.66 -17.51 -6.78
N ASP A 130 -5.58 -18.09 -5.99
CA ASP A 130 -5.84 -19.53 -5.89
C ASP A 130 -4.57 -20.39 -5.65
N GLY A 131 -3.69 -19.90 -4.77
CA GLY A 131 -2.52 -20.61 -4.28
C GLY A 131 -2.83 -21.55 -3.11
N ASP A 132 -1.79 -21.95 -2.38
CA ASP A 132 -1.92 -22.91 -1.29
C ASP A 132 -2.43 -22.24 -0.01
N LEU A 133 -3.63 -22.62 0.43
CA LEU A 133 -4.26 -22.09 1.63
C LEU A 133 -3.55 -22.52 2.93
N PHE A 134 -2.86 -23.67 2.95
CA PHE A 134 -2.02 -24.06 4.09
C PHE A 134 -0.81 -23.16 4.22
N ASP A 135 -0.15 -22.82 3.10
CA ASP A 135 0.94 -21.85 3.10
C ASP A 135 0.46 -20.47 3.55
N ALA A 136 -0.74 -20.03 3.11
CA ALA A 136 -1.32 -18.78 3.60
C ALA A 136 -1.52 -18.79 5.12
N VAL A 137 -2.07 -19.87 5.67
CA VAL A 137 -2.25 -20.03 7.13
C VAL A 137 -0.90 -20.03 7.85
N PHE A 138 0.10 -20.70 7.31
CA PHE A 138 1.45 -20.69 7.86
C PHE A 138 2.03 -19.27 7.90
N ASP A 139 1.95 -18.54 6.79
CA ASP A 139 2.48 -17.19 6.66
C ASP A 139 1.78 -16.21 7.62
N PHE A 140 0.45 -16.26 7.74
CA PHE A 140 -0.30 -15.42 8.70
C PHE A 140 -0.03 -15.81 10.16
N ASN A 141 0.09 -17.10 10.47
CA ASN A 141 0.44 -17.53 11.84
C ASN A 141 1.86 -17.11 12.23
N ARG A 142 2.80 -17.07 11.29
CA ARG A 142 4.14 -16.52 11.51
C ARG A 142 4.06 -15.09 12.03
N ILE A 143 3.19 -14.27 11.43
CA ILE A 143 2.94 -12.90 11.87
C ILE A 143 2.29 -12.91 13.26
N LEU A 144 1.15 -13.59 13.40
CA LEU A 144 0.33 -13.51 14.62
C LEU A 144 0.99 -14.13 15.86
N SER A 145 1.89 -15.10 15.69
CA SER A 145 2.46 -15.86 16.81
C SER A 145 3.91 -15.49 17.11
N GLU A 146 4.69 -15.12 16.10
CA GLU A 146 6.13 -14.85 16.25
C GLU A 146 6.46 -13.37 16.04
N LEU A 147 6.06 -12.82 14.89
CA LEU A 147 6.57 -11.52 14.44
C LEU A 147 5.76 -10.33 14.93
N ASP A 148 4.50 -10.47 15.33
CA ASP A 148 3.66 -9.39 15.88
C ASP A 148 2.69 -9.92 16.95
N SER A 149 3.18 -10.79 17.83
CA SER A 149 2.37 -11.47 18.85
C SER A 149 1.65 -10.56 19.85
N ARG A 150 2.08 -9.31 19.96
CA ARG A 150 1.44 -8.29 20.80
C ARG A 150 0.34 -7.51 20.08
N GLY A 151 0.22 -7.67 18.76
CA GLY A 151 -0.75 -6.94 17.95
C GLY A 151 -0.45 -5.44 17.87
N GLU A 152 0.83 -5.07 17.76
CA GLU A 152 1.25 -3.67 17.79
C GLU A 152 1.09 -3.00 16.41
N THR A 153 1.01 -3.78 15.34
CA THR A 153 0.99 -3.26 13.97
C THR A 153 -0.31 -3.54 13.22
N ILE A 154 -0.53 -2.78 12.14
CA ILE A 154 -1.64 -3.02 11.20
C ILE A 154 -1.60 -4.43 10.58
N PHE A 155 -0.42 -5.07 10.52
CA PHE A 155 -0.27 -6.39 9.93
C PHE A 155 -0.95 -7.48 10.74
N THR A 156 -1.18 -7.29 12.03
CA THR A 156 -2.03 -8.20 12.82
C THR A 156 -3.47 -8.17 12.30
N PHE A 157 -4.03 -7.00 12.02
CA PHE A 157 -5.37 -6.88 11.45
C PHE A 157 -5.43 -7.42 10.03
N LEU A 158 -4.44 -7.14 9.19
CA LEU A 158 -4.33 -7.73 7.85
C LEU A 158 -4.27 -9.25 7.91
N SER A 159 -3.55 -9.81 8.87
CA SER A 159 -3.43 -11.27 9.05
C SER A 159 -4.74 -11.88 9.53
N TYR A 160 -5.50 -11.21 10.40
CA TYR A 160 -6.85 -11.65 10.74
C TYR A 160 -7.78 -11.64 9.52
N VAL A 161 -7.77 -10.58 8.70
CA VAL A 161 -8.53 -10.56 7.44
C VAL A 161 -8.11 -11.71 6.53
N GLY A 162 -6.80 -11.92 6.36
CA GLY A 162 -6.25 -13.00 5.55
C GLY A 162 -6.68 -14.40 6.02
N MET A 163 -6.61 -14.66 7.34
CA MET A 163 -7.10 -15.90 7.94
C MET A 163 -8.61 -16.07 7.73
N GLY A 164 -9.39 -15.00 7.90
CA GLY A 164 -10.82 -15.01 7.62
C GLY A 164 -11.12 -15.42 6.19
N MET A 165 -10.41 -14.84 5.22
CA MET A 165 -10.53 -15.19 3.81
C MET A 165 -10.13 -16.64 3.51
N VAL A 166 -9.07 -17.17 4.14
CA VAL A 166 -8.71 -18.59 4.01
C VAL A 166 -9.86 -19.48 4.44
N TYR A 167 -10.40 -19.26 5.64
CA TYR A 167 -11.46 -20.11 6.17
C TYR A 167 -12.78 -19.95 5.38
N ALA A 168 -13.07 -18.75 4.87
CA ALA A 168 -14.17 -18.54 3.92
C ALA A 168 -13.99 -19.40 2.67
N LYS A 169 -12.79 -19.44 2.06
CA LYS A 169 -12.50 -20.30 0.90
C LYS A 169 -12.59 -21.79 1.20
N GLN A 170 -12.32 -22.19 2.45
CA GLN A 170 -12.47 -23.58 2.90
C GLN A 170 -13.91 -23.96 3.27
N GLY A 171 -14.84 -23.00 3.30
CA GLY A 171 -16.22 -23.20 3.75
C GLY A 171 -16.36 -23.35 5.28
N ASP A 172 -15.33 -22.98 6.06
CA ASP A 172 -15.39 -22.96 7.53
C ASP A 172 -15.88 -21.59 8.02
N ASP A 173 -17.19 -21.39 7.90
CA ASP A 173 -17.86 -20.14 8.25
C ASP A 173 -17.58 -19.66 9.68
N LYS A 174 -17.54 -20.60 10.65
CA LYS A 174 -17.34 -20.25 12.06
C LYS A 174 -15.96 -19.64 12.30
N LYS A 175 -14.92 -20.24 11.71
CA LYS A 175 -13.57 -19.68 11.81
C LYS A 175 -13.44 -18.39 11.02
N SER A 176 -14.04 -18.33 9.82
CA SER A 176 -14.07 -17.09 9.04
C SER A 176 -14.65 -15.93 9.87
N GLU A 177 -15.83 -16.13 10.46
CA GLU A 177 -16.50 -15.14 11.31
C GLU A 177 -15.66 -14.74 12.51
N TYR A 178 -15.04 -15.71 13.18
CA TYR A 178 -14.14 -15.44 14.30
C TYR A 178 -13.04 -14.43 13.91
N TYR A 179 -12.36 -14.65 12.79
CA TYR A 179 -11.27 -13.77 12.36
C TYR A 179 -11.77 -12.40 11.87
N PHE A 180 -12.86 -12.33 11.10
CA PHE A 180 -13.41 -11.04 10.67
C PHE A 180 -13.93 -10.20 11.85
N SER A 181 -14.51 -10.83 12.88
CA SER A 181 -15.01 -10.13 14.06
C SER A 181 -13.91 -9.43 14.87
N LYS A 182 -12.69 -10.00 14.92
CA LYS A 182 -11.50 -9.38 15.55
C LYS A 182 -11.14 -8.03 14.94
N VAL A 183 -11.44 -7.86 13.65
CA VAL A 183 -11.14 -6.66 12.89
C VAL A 183 -12.29 -5.66 12.96
N PHE A 184 -13.51 -6.15 12.78
CA PHE A 184 -14.72 -5.31 12.72
C PHE A 184 -14.90 -4.43 13.97
N SER A 185 -14.61 -4.95 15.17
CA SER A 185 -14.75 -4.19 16.41
C SER A 185 -13.80 -2.99 16.53
N ASN A 186 -12.71 -2.97 15.76
CA ASN A 186 -11.65 -1.97 15.88
C ASN A 186 -11.53 -1.07 14.65
N ILE A 187 -12.15 -1.44 13.52
CA ILE A 187 -11.88 -0.82 12.22
C ILE A 187 -12.17 0.69 12.17
N TYR A 188 -13.16 1.17 12.93
CA TYR A 188 -13.53 2.59 12.99
C TYR A 188 -12.71 3.41 13.99
N THR A 189 -12.03 2.74 14.93
CA THR A 189 -11.19 3.38 15.95
C THR A 189 -9.70 3.28 15.64
N MET A 190 -9.33 2.46 14.64
CA MET A 190 -8.01 2.41 14.07
C MET A 190 -7.60 3.79 13.54
N SER A 191 -6.62 4.41 14.18
CA SER A 191 -6.12 5.71 13.77
C SER A 191 -5.22 5.58 12.55
N ILE A 192 -5.48 6.39 11.53
CA ILE A 192 -4.70 6.46 10.30
C ILE A 192 -3.61 7.50 10.54
N ASP A 193 -2.58 7.09 11.26
CA ASP A 193 -1.49 7.99 11.70
C ASP A 193 -0.46 8.22 10.58
N ASP A 194 -0.46 7.33 9.60
CA ASP A 194 0.52 7.26 8.52
C ASP A 194 -0.18 7.05 7.18
N VAL A 195 -0.17 8.11 6.36
CA VAL A 195 -0.76 8.12 5.01
C VAL A 195 -0.09 7.06 4.11
N SER A 196 1.16 6.68 4.37
CA SER A 196 1.83 5.62 3.60
C SER A 196 1.17 4.24 3.80
N LYS A 197 0.45 4.04 4.91
CA LYS A 197 -0.25 2.80 5.24
C LYS A 197 -1.73 2.83 4.82
N ILE A 198 -2.21 3.93 4.22
CA ILE A 198 -3.63 4.12 3.87
C ILE A 198 -4.22 2.95 3.07
N TRP A 199 -3.44 2.39 2.14
CA TRP A 199 -3.88 1.27 1.31
C TRP A 199 -4.14 -0.01 2.10
N ARG A 200 -3.44 -0.22 3.20
CA ARG A 200 -3.63 -1.37 4.10
C ARG A 200 -4.93 -1.24 4.89
N TYR A 201 -5.26 -0.04 5.36
CA TYR A 201 -6.55 0.23 5.99
C TYR A 201 -7.70 0.02 5.00
N ILE A 202 -7.57 0.55 3.78
CA ILE A 202 -8.59 0.36 2.74
C ILE A 202 -8.72 -1.12 2.35
N ASN A 203 -7.61 -1.86 2.28
CA ASN A 203 -7.62 -3.31 2.02
C ASN A 203 -8.41 -4.07 3.09
N ILE A 204 -8.18 -3.76 4.37
CA ILE A 204 -8.94 -4.31 5.50
C ILE A 204 -10.44 -4.02 5.34
N ILE A 205 -10.79 -2.74 5.17
CA ILE A 205 -12.20 -2.29 4.99
C ILE A 205 -12.85 -3.04 3.83
N PHE A 206 -12.14 -3.10 2.69
CA PHE A 206 -12.65 -3.73 1.48
C PHE A 206 -12.92 -5.22 1.69
N TYR A 207 -11.95 -6.02 2.15
CA TYR A 207 -12.17 -7.47 2.29
C TYR A 207 -13.11 -7.83 3.45
N CYS A 208 -13.16 -7.04 4.52
CA CYS A 208 -14.24 -7.16 5.51
C CYS A 208 -15.61 -6.94 4.86
N SER A 209 -15.76 -5.92 4.02
CA SER A 209 -17.04 -5.64 3.35
C SER A 209 -17.45 -6.74 2.37
N ILE A 210 -16.48 -7.36 1.67
CA ILE A 210 -16.73 -8.51 0.80
C ILE A 210 -17.27 -9.68 1.62
N TYR A 211 -16.64 -9.99 2.75
CA TYR A 211 -17.10 -11.06 3.63
C TYR A 211 -18.56 -10.87 4.09
N TYR A 212 -18.92 -9.68 4.59
CA TYR A 212 -20.30 -9.40 5.00
C TYR A 212 -21.28 -9.44 3.83
N SER A 213 -20.86 -8.93 2.66
CA SER A 213 -21.68 -8.96 1.45
C SER A 213 -22.02 -10.38 1.02
N GLU A 214 -21.04 -11.29 0.99
CA GLU A 214 -21.23 -12.70 0.61
C GLU A 214 -22.12 -13.47 1.60
N ARG A 215 -22.19 -13.02 2.87
CA ARG A 215 -23.13 -13.55 3.86
C ARG A 215 -24.51 -12.85 3.85
N ASN A 216 -24.74 -11.99 2.87
CA ASN A 216 -25.97 -11.21 2.71
C ASN A 216 -26.22 -10.21 3.87
N ASP A 217 -25.22 -9.91 4.68
CA ASP A 217 -25.24 -8.78 5.62
C ASP A 217 -24.84 -7.51 4.86
N LEU A 218 -25.78 -7.06 4.03
CA LEU A 218 -25.56 -5.93 3.12
C LEU A 218 -25.50 -4.59 3.87
N GLU A 219 -26.09 -4.50 5.07
CA GLU A 219 -26.02 -3.29 5.89
C GLU A 219 -24.59 -3.06 6.38
N SER A 220 -23.98 -4.05 7.06
CA SER A 220 -22.59 -3.97 7.52
C SER A 220 -21.63 -3.79 6.35
N ALA A 221 -21.82 -4.52 5.25
CA ALA A 221 -21.01 -4.40 4.05
C ALA A 221 -21.06 -2.97 3.47
N ASN A 222 -22.25 -2.40 3.31
CA ASN A 222 -22.42 -1.06 2.76
C ASN A 222 -21.90 0.03 3.72
N ALA A 223 -22.03 -0.15 5.03
CA ALA A 223 -21.44 0.76 6.01
C ALA A 223 -19.92 0.83 5.87
N LEU A 224 -19.26 -0.33 5.75
CA LEU A 224 -17.82 -0.44 5.50
C LEU A 224 -17.43 0.17 4.15
N LEU A 225 -18.14 -0.15 3.07
CA LEU A 225 -17.85 0.39 1.73
C LEU A 225 -17.97 1.91 1.68
N ASN A 226 -19.02 2.48 2.28
CA ASN A 226 -19.20 3.94 2.34
C ASN A 226 -18.12 4.61 3.19
N TYR A 227 -17.69 3.96 4.29
CA TYR A 227 -16.53 4.42 5.05
C TYR A 227 -15.25 4.37 4.19
N GLY A 228 -15.05 3.30 3.41
CA GLY A 228 -13.96 3.19 2.44
C GLY A 228 -13.98 4.31 1.38
N VAL A 229 -15.16 4.68 0.85
CA VAL A 229 -15.32 5.84 -0.06
C VAL A 229 -14.87 7.12 0.62
N LYS A 230 -15.30 7.36 1.87
CA LYS A 230 -14.90 8.55 2.65
C LYS A 230 -13.38 8.61 2.82
N VAL A 231 -12.77 7.51 3.27
CA VAL A 231 -11.31 7.40 3.46
C VAL A 231 -10.56 7.64 2.15
N CYS A 232 -11.01 7.04 1.05
CA CYS A 232 -10.41 7.25 -0.27
C CYS A 232 -10.50 8.72 -0.72
N SER A 233 -11.66 9.34 -0.53
CA SER A 233 -11.89 10.74 -0.93
C SER A 233 -11.04 11.72 -0.13
N GLU A 234 -10.96 11.55 1.19
CA GLU A 234 -10.21 12.43 2.10
C GLU A 234 -8.69 12.33 1.89
N ASN A 235 -8.20 11.18 1.40
CA ASN A 235 -6.78 10.90 1.21
C ASN A 235 -6.36 10.84 -0.28
N HIS A 236 -7.26 11.21 -1.20
CA HIS A 236 -7.03 11.18 -2.65
C HIS A 236 -6.55 9.82 -3.21
N VAL A 237 -7.05 8.71 -2.66
CA VAL A 237 -6.72 7.35 -3.11
C VAL A 237 -7.71 6.92 -4.19
N THR A 238 -7.22 6.70 -5.41
CA THR A 238 -8.07 6.39 -6.57
C THR A 238 -8.12 4.91 -6.96
N TYR A 239 -7.13 4.09 -6.58
CA TYR A 239 -7.04 2.70 -7.07
C TYR A 239 -8.10 1.77 -6.49
N TYR A 240 -8.39 1.85 -5.19
CA TYR A 240 -9.41 1.03 -4.54
C TYR A 240 -10.84 1.52 -4.77
N ILE A 241 -11.02 2.81 -5.05
CA ILE A 241 -12.36 3.41 -5.11
C ILE A 241 -13.22 2.79 -6.23
N ALA A 242 -12.58 2.34 -7.32
CA ALA A 242 -13.25 1.62 -8.40
C ALA A 242 -13.88 0.30 -7.90
N ARG A 243 -13.09 -0.50 -7.18
CA ARG A 243 -13.53 -1.78 -6.60
C ARG A 243 -14.63 -1.58 -5.55
N ILE A 244 -14.52 -0.53 -4.74
CA ILE A 244 -15.53 -0.17 -3.75
C ILE A 244 -16.86 0.17 -4.42
N TYR A 245 -16.86 1.00 -5.48
CA TYR A 245 -18.09 1.32 -6.20
C TYR A 245 -18.67 0.11 -6.94
N ALA A 246 -17.83 -0.76 -7.51
CA ALA A 246 -18.30 -2.01 -8.11
C ALA A 246 -19.01 -2.88 -7.05
N GLN A 247 -18.43 -3.02 -5.85
CA GLN A 247 -19.08 -3.79 -4.79
C GLN A 247 -20.38 -3.15 -4.28
N LEU A 248 -20.43 -1.81 -4.16
CA LEU A 248 -21.66 -1.09 -3.82
C LEU A 248 -22.77 -1.34 -4.85
N ALA A 249 -22.43 -1.37 -6.14
CA ALA A 249 -23.38 -1.71 -7.20
C ALA A 249 -23.88 -3.16 -7.10
N ILE A 250 -22.99 -4.11 -6.79
CA ILE A 250 -23.37 -5.52 -6.58
C ILE A 250 -24.34 -5.64 -5.41
N ASN A 251 -24.04 -5.01 -4.28
CA ASN A 251 -24.90 -5.01 -3.10
C ASN A 251 -26.25 -4.35 -3.39
N GLU A 252 -26.25 -3.20 -4.06
CA GLU A 252 -27.48 -2.48 -4.44
C GLU A 252 -28.35 -3.31 -5.39
N ASN A 253 -27.74 -4.03 -6.34
CA ASN A 253 -28.45 -4.93 -7.25
C ASN A 253 -29.11 -6.11 -6.52
N ARG A 254 -28.46 -6.64 -5.46
CA ARG A 254 -29.06 -7.69 -4.61
C ARG A 254 -30.30 -7.20 -3.85
N ILE A 255 -30.35 -5.91 -3.48
CA ILE A 255 -31.48 -5.32 -2.71
C ILE A 255 -32.61 -4.87 -3.65
N ASN A 256 -32.27 -4.13 -4.69
CA ASN A 256 -33.23 -3.35 -5.49
C ASN A 256 -33.26 -3.77 -6.97
N GLY A 257 -32.53 -4.82 -7.36
CA GLY A 257 -32.35 -5.20 -8.75
C GLY A 257 -31.64 -4.11 -9.58
N ASN A 258 -31.79 -4.18 -10.90
CA ASN A 258 -31.23 -3.20 -11.82
C ASN A 258 -31.94 -1.84 -11.62
N SER A 259 -31.31 -0.98 -10.82
CA SER A 259 -31.79 0.36 -10.51
C SER A 259 -30.84 1.42 -11.09
N LYS A 260 -31.30 2.67 -11.20
CA LYS A 260 -30.45 3.80 -11.59
C LYS A 260 -29.22 3.93 -10.69
N LYS A 261 -29.36 3.60 -9.40
CA LYS A 261 -28.26 3.67 -8.42
C LYS A 261 -27.19 2.61 -8.69
N VAL A 262 -27.57 1.42 -9.17
CA VAL A 262 -26.63 0.39 -9.65
C VAL A 262 -25.82 0.91 -10.83
N GLN A 263 -26.50 1.52 -11.82
CA GLN A 263 -25.85 2.10 -12.99
C GLN A 263 -24.90 3.23 -12.61
N ASP A 264 -25.31 4.12 -11.70
CA ASP A 264 -24.47 5.22 -11.21
C ASP A 264 -23.21 4.71 -10.51
N PHE A 265 -23.32 3.67 -9.67
CA PHE A 265 -22.16 3.06 -9.02
C PHE A 265 -21.24 2.35 -10.02
N MET A 266 -21.78 1.58 -10.97
CA MET A 266 -20.96 0.94 -12.01
C MET A 266 -20.26 1.95 -12.91
N ASN A 267 -20.93 3.05 -13.27
CA ASN A 267 -20.31 4.14 -14.02
C ASN A 267 -19.15 4.77 -13.26
N LYS A 268 -19.31 5.03 -11.95
CA LYS A 268 -18.20 5.50 -11.10
C LYS A 268 -17.05 4.49 -11.08
N ALA A 269 -17.35 3.21 -10.90
CA ALA A 269 -16.35 2.16 -10.90
C ALA A 269 -15.55 2.14 -12.22
N LEU A 270 -16.24 2.26 -13.37
CA LEU A 270 -15.62 2.30 -14.69
C LEU A 270 -14.75 3.54 -14.88
N VAL A 271 -15.25 4.74 -14.55
CA VAL A 271 -14.52 6.01 -14.67
C VAL A 271 -13.21 5.97 -13.89
N PHE A 272 -13.23 5.50 -12.63
CA PHE A 272 -12.01 5.39 -11.84
C PHE A 272 -11.07 4.30 -12.37
N SER A 273 -11.60 3.19 -12.91
CA SER A 273 -10.77 2.17 -13.53
C SER A 273 -10.06 2.67 -14.79
N GLU A 274 -10.74 3.46 -15.61
CA GLU A 274 -10.18 4.13 -16.80
C GLU A 274 -9.15 5.20 -16.42
N PHE A 275 -9.45 6.03 -15.42
CA PHE A 275 -8.51 7.02 -14.88
C PHE A 275 -7.20 6.37 -14.41
N ASN A 276 -7.29 5.24 -13.70
CA ASN A 276 -6.12 4.50 -13.22
C ASN A 276 -5.49 3.58 -14.29
N GLN A 277 -6.05 3.53 -15.50
CA GLN A 277 -5.62 2.62 -16.59
C GLN A 277 -5.62 1.13 -16.19
N ASN A 278 -6.46 0.73 -15.23
CA ASN A 278 -6.55 -0.65 -14.76
C ASN A 278 -7.41 -1.50 -15.73
N LYS A 279 -6.76 -2.07 -16.75
CA LYS A 279 -7.42 -2.88 -17.78
C LYS A 279 -8.11 -4.13 -17.22
N LYS A 280 -7.55 -4.73 -16.16
CA LYS A 280 -8.11 -5.93 -15.54
C LYS A 280 -9.45 -5.60 -14.86
N GLU A 281 -9.49 -4.54 -14.06
CA GLU A 281 -10.71 -4.05 -13.42
C GLU A 281 -11.79 -3.66 -14.45
N ILE A 282 -11.41 -2.93 -15.51
CA ILE A 282 -12.33 -2.57 -16.60
C ILE A 282 -12.98 -3.82 -17.21
N LYS A 283 -12.20 -4.89 -17.43
CA LYS A 283 -12.71 -6.14 -17.99
C LYS A 283 -13.69 -6.84 -17.04
N VAL A 284 -13.39 -6.85 -15.74
CA VAL A 284 -14.27 -7.41 -14.70
C VAL A 284 -15.60 -6.66 -14.66
N ILE A 285 -15.55 -5.32 -14.58
CA ILE A 285 -16.75 -4.47 -14.54
C ILE A 285 -17.60 -4.66 -15.80
N LYS A 286 -17.00 -4.61 -17.00
CA LYS A 286 -17.74 -4.76 -18.26
C LYS A 286 -18.40 -6.14 -18.38
N ARG A 287 -17.74 -7.19 -17.92
CA ARG A 287 -18.33 -8.54 -17.89
C ARG A 287 -19.54 -8.57 -16.96
N TRP A 288 -19.41 -8.03 -15.76
CA TRP A 288 -20.51 -7.99 -14.80
C TRP A 288 -21.71 -7.19 -15.33
N VAL A 289 -21.47 -6.03 -15.95
CA VAL A 289 -22.51 -5.21 -16.58
C VAL A 289 -23.25 -6.00 -17.67
N ALA A 290 -22.51 -6.69 -18.55
CA ALA A 290 -23.10 -7.52 -19.60
C ALA A 290 -23.96 -8.67 -19.03
N ASP A 291 -23.45 -9.38 -18.01
CA ASP A 291 -24.14 -10.51 -17.37
C ASP A 291 -25.43 -10.08 -16.66
N ASN A 292 -25.52 -8.81 -16.21
CA ASN A 292 -26.67 -8.25 -15.50
C ASN A 292 -27.58 -7.37 -16.38
N LYS A 293 -27.33 -7.31 -17.70
CA LYS A 293 -28.10 -6.52 -18.69
C LYS A 293 -28.24 -5.04 -18.29
N LEU A 294 -27.14 -4.46 -17.85
CA LEU A 294 -27.00 -3.04 -17.50
C LEU A 294 -26.44 -2.21 -18.66
#